data_AF-M1YWR6-F1
#
_entry.id   AF-M1YWR6-F1
#
_cell.length_a   1.000
_cell.length_b   1.000
_cell.length_c   1.000
_cell.angle_alpha   90.00
_cell.angle_beta   90.00
_cell.angle_gamma   90.00
#
_symmetry.space_group_name_H-M   'P 1'
#
loop_
_entity.id
_entity.type
_entity.pdbx_description
1 polymer ?
#
loop_
_entity_poly.entity_id
_entity_poly.type
_entity_poly.pdbx_seq_one_letter_code
_entity_poly.pdbx_strand_id
1 'polypeptide(L)'
;MKSKIPNEAEATRTRDFILLVFWMILGVFLATVATSPAETMHKNPVGIGDPWSNKKIIEARNAVELAWEVYHHAALGGTLASPSIQTQLESNLHECRHLLAEAYTAAENRDWKQVGRFHQQILTLSHHVVEASQEPKR
;
A
#
# COMPACT_ATOMS: atom_id res chain seq x y z
N MET A 1 28.27 -38.13 -14.36
CA MET A 1 27.83 -37.05 -13.46
C MET A 1 27.00 -37.66 -12.34
N LYS A 2 27.51 -37.74 -11.11
CA LYS A 2 26.76 -38.22 -9.95
C LYS A 2 26.02 -37.01 -9.35
N SER A 3 24.70 -36.99 -9.48
CA SER A 3 23.83 -36.03 -8.80
C SER A 3 23.97 -36.24 -7.30
N LYS A 4 24.43 -35.21 -6.59
CA LYS A 4 24.56 -35.21 -5.14
C LYS A 4 23.15 -35.07 -4.57
N ILE A 5 22.54 -36.19 -4.18
CA ILE A 5 21.25 -36.20 -3.48
C ILE A 5 21.51 -35.57 -2.10
N PRO A 6 20.83 -34.47 -1.74
CA PRO A 6 21.01 -33.86 -0.44
C PRO A 6 20.60 -34.86 0.65
N ASN A 7 21.41 -34.96 1.70
CA ASN A 7 21.14 -35.82 2.84
C ASN A 7 19.84 -35.32 3.54
N GLU A 8 18.99 -36.24 4.01
CA GLU A 8 17.75 -35.94 4.77
C GLU A 8 17.97 -34.92 5.91
N ALA A 9 19.17 -34.93 6.52
CA ALA A 9 19.58 -33.98 7.55
C ALA A 9 19.78 -32.53 7.04
N GLU A 10 20.07 -32.36 5.75
CA GLU A 10 20.28 -31.06 5.10
C GLU A 10 18.95 -30.47 4.60
N ALA A 11 18.03 -31.34 4.14
CA ALA A 11 16.66 -30.99 3.76
C ALA A 11 15.80 -30.56 4.96
N THR A 12 15.97 -31.22 6.12
CA THR A 12 15.30 -30.82 7.37
C THR A 12 15.84 -29.47 7.87
N ARG A 13 17.15 -29.28 7.89
CA ARG A 13 17.78 -28.01 8.30
C ARG A 13 17.36 -26.81 7.43
N THR A 14 17.22 -27.01 6.12
CA THR A 14 16.76 -25.96 5.20
C THR A 14 15.27 -25.66 5.36
N ARG A 15 14.43 -26.68 5.57
CA ARG A 15 13.00 -26.50 5.88
C ARG A 15 12.80 -25.77 7.21
N ASP A 16 13.59 -26.12 8.23
CA ASP A 16 13.53 -25.49 9.55
C ASP A 16 14.03 -24.04 9.50
N PHE A 17 15.04 -23.74 8.68
CA PHE A 17 15.51 -22.38 8.43
C PHE A 17 14.46 -21.52 7.70
N ILE A 18 13.80 -22.08 6.66
CA ILE A 18 12.74 -21.38 5.93
C ILE A 18 11.53 -21.13 6.84
N LEU A 19 11.13 -22.10 7.67
CA LEU A 19 10.05 -21.94 8.65
C LEU A 19 10.44 -20.93 9.74
N LEU A 20 11.68 -20.90 10.21
CA LEU A 20 12.16 -19.89 11.17
C LEU A 20 12.13 -18.47 10.58
N VAL A 21 12.54 -18.30 9.32
CA VAL A 21 12.46 -17.00 8.62
C VAL A 21 11.00 -16.61 8.40
N PHE A 22 10.14 -17.55 8.02
CA PHE A 22 8.70 -17.32 7.84
C PHE A 22 8.02 -16.93 9.17
N TRP A 23 8.37 -17.57 10.28
CA TRP A 23 7.91 -17.23 11.63
C TRP A 23 8.51 -15.92 12.17
N MET A 24 9.74 -15.53 11.78
CA MET A 24 10.28 -14.20 12.09
C MET A 24 9.50 -13.09 11.36
N ILE A 25 9.19 -13.28 10.07
CA ILE A 25 8.42 -12.30 9.28
C ILE A 25 6.96 -12.23 9.78
N LEU A 26 6.37 -13.37 10.16
CA LEU A 26 5.01 -13.43 10.74
C LEU A 26 4.96 -12.91 12.20
N GLY A 27 6.03 -13.12 12.98
CA GLY A 27 6.14 -12.71 14.39
C GLY A 27 6.42 -11.22 14.59
N VAL A 28 7.09 -10.56 13.65
CA VAL A 28 7.19 -9.09 13.63
C VAL A 28 5.83 -8.44 13.35
N PHE A 29 4.90 -9.14 12.68
CA PHE A 29 3.56 -8.65 12.38
C PHE A 29 2.53 -8.86 13.51
N LEU A 30 2.85 -9.61 14.59
CA LEU A 30 1.89 -9.92 15.67
C LEU A 30 2.33 -9.46 17.08
N ALA A 31 3.47 -8.76 17.23
CA ALA A 31 3.98 -8.36 18.54
C ALA A 31 4.29 -6.85 18.68
N THR A 32 3.66 -5.99 17.88
CA THR A 32 3.67 -4.52 18.07
C THR A 32 2.32 -3.99 18.55
N VAL A 33 1.69 -4.68 19.50
CA VAL A 33 0.76 -4.04 20.44
C VAL A 33 1.37 -4.15 21.84
N ALA A 34 2.56 -3.56 21.99
CA ALA A 34 3.10 -3.20 23.29
C ALA A 34 2.70 -1.76 23.54
N THR A 35 1.68 -1.62 24.38
CA THR A 35 1.20 -0.41 25.07
C THR A 35 2.23 0.72 25.13
N SER A 36 2.09 1.67 24.20
CA SER A 36 2.56 3.03 24.41
C SER A 36 1.73 3.61 25.57
N PRO A 37 2.32 4.43 26.48
CA PRO A 37 1.52 5.17 27.44
C PRO A 37 0.44 5.91 26.66
N ALA A 38 -0.80 5.83 27.15
CA ALA A 38 -1.88 6.67 26.70
C ALA A 38 -1.51 8.12 27.05
N GLU A 39 -0.61 8.71 26.26
CA GLU A 39 -0.69 10.12 25.98
C GLU A 39 -2.12 10.33 25.55
N THR A 40 -2.82 11.11 26.36
CA THR A 40 -4.15 11.58 26.08
C THR A 40 -4.10 12.19 24.70
N MET A 41 -4.43 11.39 23.68
CA MET A 41 -4.77 11.86 22.36
C MET A 41 -5.94 12.77 22.62
N HIS A 42 -5.64 14.06 22.72
CA HIS A 42 -6.64 15.10 22.75
C HIS A 42 -7.39 14.88 21.44
N LYS A 43 -8.53 14.18 21.51
CA LYS A 43 -9.54 14.13 20.47
C LYS A 43 -10.01 15.56 20.31
N ASN A 44 -9.21 16.39 19.64
CA ASN A 44 -9.79 17.41 18.83
C ASN A 44 -10.66 16.62 17.84
N PRO A 45 -11.99 16.78 17.84
CA PRO A 45 -12.75 16.36 16.67
C PRO A 45 -12.04 17.01 15.50
N VAL A 46 -11.74 16.26 14.43
CA VAL A 46 -11.19 16.77 13.16
C VAL A 46 -11.60 18.23 13.00
N GLY A 47 -10.66 19.12 13.32
CA GLY A 47 -10.98 20.45 13.83
C GLY A 47 -11.34 21.38 12.71
N ILE A 48 -12.57 21.26 12.20
CA ILE A 48 -13.22 22.13 11.21
C ILE A 48 -12.18 22.67 10.21
N GLY A 49 -11.63 21.75 9.41
CA GLY A 49 -11.12 22.11 8.09
C GLY A 49 -12.29 22.56 7.22
N ASP A 50 -12.02 23.36 6.19
CA ASP A 50 -13.05 23.72 5.23
C ASP A 50 -13.77 22.44 4.72
N PRO A 51 -15.12 22.42 4.68
CA PRO A 51 -15.87 21.22 4.27
C PRO A 51 -15.42 20.67 2.91
N TRP A 52 -14.89 21.55 2.06
CA TRP A 52 -14.35 21.23 0.75
C TRP A 52 -13.03 20.42 0.81
N SER A 53 -12.13 20.65 1.76
CA SER A 53 -10.89 19.84 1.85
C SER A 53 -11.15 18.46 2.43
N ASN A 54 -12.07 18.32 3.39
CA ASN A 54 -12.51 17.00 3.84
C ASN A 54 -13.09 16.19 2.68
N LYS A 55 -13.89 16.82 1.82
CA LYS A 55 -14.40 16.17 0.61
C LYS A 55 -13.28 15.70 -0.32
N LYS A 56 -12.27 16.54 -0.57
CA LYS A 56 -11.11 16.19 -1.42
C LYS A 56 -10.34 15.00 -0.84
N ILE A 57 -10.09 14.99 0.46
CA ILE A 57 -9.35 13.89 1.10
C ILE A 57 -10.14 12.57 1.02
N ILE A 58 -11.46 12.62 1.20
CA ILE A 58 -12.33 11.45 1.04
C ILE A 58 -12.31 10.96 -0.41
N GLU A 59 -12.43 11.87 -1.38
CA GLU A 59 -12.39 11.56 -2.81
C GLU A 59 -11.05 10.93 -3.22
N ALA A 60 -9.94 11.52 -2.79
CA ALA A 60 -8.60 10.96 -2.97
C ALA A 60 -8.48 9.55 -2.37
N ARG A 61 -8.91 9.35 -1.13
CA ARG A 61 -8.91 8.03 -0.48
C ARG A 61 -9.68 7.01 -1.31
N ASN A 62 -10.90 7.34 -1.70
CA ASN A 62 -11.75 6.42 -2.48
C ASN A 62 -11.11 6.07 -3.84
N ALA A 63 -10.44 7.02 -4.48
CA ALA A 63 -9.71 6.75 -5.73
C ALA A 63 -8.52 5.80 -5.53
N VAL A 64 -7.77 5.94 -4.43
CA VAL A 64 -6.68 5.02 -4.08
C VAL A 64 -7.23 3.62 -3.80
N GLU A 65 -8.32 3.49 -3.06
CA GLU A 65 -8.94 2.19 -2.78
C GLU A 65 -9.43 1.52 -4.07
N LEU A 66 -10.13 2.25 -4.95
CA LEU A 66 -10.55 1.71 -6.25
C LEU A 66 -9.37 1.26 -7.11
N ALA A 67 -8.31 2.07 -7.18
CA ALA A 67 -7.10 1.72 -7.92
C ALA A 67 -6.45 0.45 -7.36
N TRP A 68 -6.41 0.31 -6.03
CA TRP A 68 -5.91 -0.89 -5.38
C TRP A 68 -6.76 -2.12 -5.69
N GLU A 69 -8.09 -2.01 -5.61
CA GLU A 69 -9.01 -3.12 -5.89
C GLU A 69 -8.88 -3.62 -7.33
N VAL A 70 -8.88 -2.71 -8.31
CA VAL A 70 -8.77 -3.06 -9.73
C VAL A 70 -7.41 -3.70 -10.04
N TYR A 71 -6.32 -3.10 -9.53
CA TYR A 71 -4.98 -3.66 -9.66
C TYR A 71 -4.88 -5.07 -9.05
N HIS A 72 -5.38 -5.23 -7.83
CA HIS A 72 -5.30 -6.49 -7.09
C HIS A 72 -6.09 -7.59 -7.80
N HIS A 73 -7.27 -7.26 -8.34
CA HIS A 73 -8.06 -8.20 -9.14
C HIS A 73 -7.29 -8.66 -10.38
N ALA A 74 -6.68 -7.73 -11.12
CA ALA A 74 -5.90 -8.06 -12.31
C ALA A 74 -4.63 -8.87 -12.00
N ALA A 75 -3.95 -8.54 -10.90
CA ALA A 75 -2.75 -9.25 -10.44
C ALA A 75 -3.08 -10.69 -10.04
N LEU A 76 -4.14 -10.91 -9.26
CA LEU A 76 -4.60 -12.26 -8.87
C LEU A 76 -5.11 -13.07 -10.07
N GLY A 77 -5.76 -12.41 -11.04
CA GLY A 77 -6.21 -13.04 -12.27
C GLY A 77 -5.07 -13.37 -13.25
N GLY A 78 -3.86 -12.87 -13.02
CA GLY A 78 -2.74 -12.99 -13.95
C GLY A 78 -2.98 -12.26 -15.28
N THR A 79 -3.89 -11.27 -15.29
CA THR A 79 -4.34 -10.56 -16.50
C THR A 79 -3.53 -9.31 -16.82
N LEU A 80 -2.64 -8.88 -15.92
CA LEU A 80 -1.74 -7.75 -16.15
C LEU A 80 -0.85 -7.99 -17.39
N ALA A 81 -0.60 -6.91 -18.14
CA ALA A 81 0.06 -7.01 -19.43
C ALA A 81 1.51 -7.52 -19.36
N SER A 82 2.26 -7.17 -18.31
CA SER A 82 3.63 -7.65 -18.12
C SER A 82 4.11 -7.47 -16.68
N PRO A 83 5.19 -8.16 -16.27
CA PRO A 83 5.85 -7.90 -14.98
C PRO A 83 6.34 -6.45 -14.83
N SER A 84 6.77 -5.80 -15.92
CA SER A 84 7.21 -4.40 -15.86
C SER A 84 6.06 -3.45 -15.56
N ILE A 85 4.89 -3.70 -16.15
CA ILE A 85 3.66 -2.95 -15.84
C ILE A 85 3.28 -3.19 -14.39
N GLN A 86 3.33 -4.44 -13.90
CA GLN A 86 3.06 -4.74 -12.49
C GLN A 86 3.91 -3.89 -11.54
N THR A 87 5.24 -3.87 -11.72
CA THR A 87 6.14 -3.06 -10.88
C THR A 87 5.83 -1.56 -10.95
N GLN A 88 5.50 -1.05 -12.14
CA GLN A 88 5.12 0.35 -12.30
C GLN A 88 3.82 0.69 -11.55
N LEU A 89 2.81 -0.18 -11.65
CA LEU A 89 1.53 0.02 -10.97
C LEU A 89 1.67 -0.07 -9.45
N GLU A 90 2.48 -1.01 -8.95
CA GLU A 90 2.83 -1.09 -7.52
C GLU A 90 3.49 0.19 -7.04
N SER A 91 4.46 0.72 -7.79
CA SER A 91 5.12 2.00 -7.47
C SER A 91 4.12 3.16 -7.43
N ASN A 92 3.22 3.25 -8.41
CA ASN A 92 2.20 4.30 -8.46
C ASN A 92 1.22 4.20 -7.27
N LEU A 93 0.86 2.98 -6.85
CA LEU A 93 0.01 2.74 -5.67
C LEU A 93 0.72 3.12 -4.37
N HIS A 94 2.04 2.89 -4.26
CA HIS A 94 2.82 3.36 -3.12
C HIS A 94 2.88 4.89 -3.08
N GLU A 95 3.10 5.53 -4.22
CA GLU A 95 3.11 7.00 -4.31
C GLU A 95 1.74 7.59 -3.94
N CYS A 96 0.64 7.00 -4.42
CA CYS A 96 -0.71 7.41 -4.01
C CYS A 96 -0.90 7.41 -2.49
N ARG A 97 -0.41 6.37 -1.80
CA ARG A 97 -0.48 6.27 -0.33
C ARG A 97 0.37 7.31 0.36
N HIS A 98 1.58 7.56 -0.15
CA HIS A 98 2.46 8.60 0.35
C HIS A 98 1.79 9.98 0.22
N LEU A 99 1.28 10.32 -0.97
CA LEU A 99 0.56 11.57 -1.22
C LEU A 99 -0.69 11.72 -0.35
N LEU A 100 -1.40 10.63 -0.07
CA LEU A 100 -2.58 10.64 0.78
C LEU A 100 -2.19 10.96 2.25
N ALA A 101 -1.08 10.42 2.74
CA ALA A 101 -0.53 10.78 4.05
C ALA A 101 -0.15 12.27 4.11
N GLU A 102 0.58 12.76 3.10
CA GLU A 102 0.94 14.18 2.97
C GLU A 102 -0.30 15.09 2.88
N ALA A 103 -1.38 14.64 2.26
CA ALA A 103 -2.66 15.36 2.24
C ALA A 103 -3.30 15.50 3.63
N TYR A 104 -3.23 14.46 4.47
CA TYR A 104 -3.68 14.57 5.87
C TYR A 104 -2.81 15.57 6.65
N THR A 105 -1.49 15.47 6.52
CA THR A 105 -0.57 16.39 7.20
C THR A 105 -0.76 17.84 6.74
N ALA A 106 -0.97 18.09 5.44
CA ALA A 106 -1.31 19.41 4.92
C ALA A 106 -2.64 19.93 5.50
N ALA A 107 -3.64 19.07 5.63
CA ALA A 107 -4.94 19.42 6.21
C ALA A 107 -4.85 19.76 7.71
N GLU A 108 -4.05 19.00 8.48
CA GLU A 108 -3.75 19.31 9.89
C GLU A 108 -3.10 20.69 10.03
N ASN A 109 -2.21 21.04 9.09
CA ASN A 109 -1.56 22.35 9.00
C ASN A 109 -2.42 23.45 8.34
N ARG A 110 -3.67 23.15 7.96
CA ARG A 110 -4.60 24.05 7.25
C ARG A 110 -4.07 24.57 5.90
N ASP A 111 -3.15 23.86 5.25
CA ASP A 111 -2.64 24.17 3.92
C ASP A 111 -3.55 23.56 2.83
N TRP A 112 -4.70 24.18 2.62
CA TRP A 112 -5.72 23.71 1.67
C TRP A 112 -5.27 23.77 0.21
N LYS A 113 -4.30 24.65 -0.10
CA LYS A 113 -3.69 24.71 -1.44
C LYS A 113 -2.90 23.45 -1.70
N GLN A 114 -2.11 23.00 -0.72
CA GLN A 114 -1.34 21.78 -0.81
C GLN A 114 -2.24 20.54 -0.82
N VAL A 115 -3.31 20.50 0.00
CA VAL A 115 -4.36 19.46 -0.09
C VAL A 115 -4.93 19.35 -1.50
N GLY A 116 -5.25 20.49 -2.13
CA GLY A 116 -5.75 20.52 -3.51
C GLY A 116 -4.75 19.97 -4.53
N ARG A 117 -3.45 20.19 -4.33
CA ARG A 117 -2.39 19.65 -5.20
C ARG A 117 -2.27 18.14 -5.06
N PHE A 118 -2.18 17.63 -3.84
CA PHE A 118 -2.09 16.20 -3.58
C PHE A 118 -3.33 15.47 -4.07
N HIS A 119 -4.52 16.04 -3.88
CA HIS A 119 -5.76 15.52 -4.44
C HIS A 119 -5.68 15.28 -5.95
N GLN A 120 -5.23 16.27 -6.72
CA GLN A 120 -5.12 16.13 -8.18
C GLN A 120 -4.08 15.08 -8.60
N GLN A 121 -2.95 15.02 -7.90
CA GLN A 121 -1.91 14.02 -8.17
C GLN A 121 -2.41 12.60 -7.90
N ILE A 122 -3.10 12.40 -6.77
CA ILE A 122 -3.72 11.12 -6.41
C ILE A 122 -4.73 10.70 -7.46
N LEU A 123 -5.66 11.58 -7.86
CA LEU A 123 -6.65 11.25 -8.88
C LEU A 123 -6.01 10.83 -10.21
N THR A 124 -4.95 11.54 -10.62
CA THR A 124 -4.23 11.24 -11.87
C THR A 124 -3.54 9.87 -11.81
N LEU A 125 -2.81 9.60 -10.72
CA LEU A 125 -2.10 8.32 -10.55
C LEU A 125 -3.09 7.16 -10.38
N SER A 126 -4.14 7.33 -9.58
CA SER A 126 -5.17 6.32 -9.38
C SER A 126 -5.88 5.98 -10.69
N HIS A 127 -6.23 6.98 -11.51
CA HIS A 127 -6.83 6.76 -12.82
C HIS A 127 -5.91 5.93 -13.73
N HIS A 128 -4.64 6.32 -13.84
CA HIS A 128 -3.66 5.56 -14.62
C HIS A 128 -3.54 4.11 -14.12
N VAL A 129 -3.54 3.90 -12.79
CA VAL A 129 -3.49 2.54 -12.23
C VAL A 129 -4.72 1.72 -12.64
N VAL A 130 -5.91 2.30 -12.57
CA VAL A 130 -7.16 1.64 -12.99
C VAL A 130 -7.10 1.27 -14.47
N GLU A 131 -6.75 2.22 -15.34
CA GLU A 131 -6.69 1.99 -16.79
C GLU A 131 -5.68 0.89 -17.15
N ALA A 132 -4.44 1.03 -16.69
CA ALA A 132 -3.35 0.11 -17.03
C ALA A 132 -3.56 -1.29 -16.42
N SER A 133 -4.31 -1.41 -15.32
CA SER A 133 -4.68 -2.71 -14.74
C SER A 133 -5.71 -3.47 -15.58
N GLN A 134 -6.51 -2.74 -16.38
CA GLN A 134 -7.55 -3.30 -17.25
C GLN A 134 -7.04 -3.54 -18.68
N GLU A 135 -5.85 -3.06 -19.01
CA GLU A 135 -5.23 -3.34 -20.31
C GLU A 135 -4.96 -4.84 -20.47
N PRO A 136 -5.49 -5.48 -21.52
CA PRO A 136 -5.28 -6.89 -21.73
C PRO A 136 -3.83 -7.17 -22.10
N LYS A 137 -3.32 -8.31 -21.61
CA LYS A 137 -2.03 -8.86 -22.01
C LYS A 137 -1.95 -9.02 -23.53
N ARG A 138 -0.99 -8.31 -24.13
CA ARG A 138 -0.65 -8.43 -25.56
C ARG A 138 0.35 -9.54 -25.80
#